data_AF-A0AAV6TMM4-F1
#
_entry.id   AF-A0AAV6TMM4-F1
#
_cell.length_a   1.000
_cell.length_b   1.000
_cell.length_c   1.000
_cell.angle_alpha   90.00
_cell.angle_beta   90.00
_cell.angle_gamma   90.00
#
_symmetry.space_group_name_H-M   'P 1'
#
loop_
_entity.id
_entity.type
_entity.pdbx_description
1 polymer ?
#
loop_
_entity_poly.entity_id
_entity_poly.type
_entity_poly.pdbx_seq_one_letter_code
_entity_poly.pdbx_strand_id
1 'polypeptide(L)'
;MVITSIKQSIAFHPSKITKKEIKEALLRKCQPISAMEKRRPETLGITSIKQSIAFHYTLETFTERRATASICEPFRGVKASTEDMGSPPAIDDIPAVPPELFRSHVYHQEIPYTASLSTCDECDGGGKYECPTCRGQGWEFCPYCRGNKWYPLAVDSFEGDCVKCQGSGERT
;
A
#
# COMPACT_ATOMS: atom_id res chain seq x y z
N MET A 1 2.94 -15.33 -5.76
CA MET A 1 1.90 -15.83 -6.69
C MET A 1 1.74 -14.83 -7.83
N VAL A 2 1.85 -15.26 -9.10
CA VAL A 2 1.64 -14.38 -10.27
C VAL A 2 0.29 -14.74 -10.86
N ILE A 3 -0.68 -13.83 -10.76
CA ILE A 3 -1.96 -13.99 -11.44
C ILE A 3 -1.88 -13.20 -12.74
N THR A 4 -1.98 -13.91 -13.85
CA THR A 4 -2.02 -13.34 -15.20
C THR A 4 -3.48 -13.28 -15.65
N SER A 5 -3.95 -12.11 -16.08
CA SER A 5 -5.26 -12.01 -16.74
C SER A 5 -5.13 -11.42 -18.14
N ILE A 6 -5.93 -11.95 -19.05
CA ILE A 6 -6.05 -11.48 -20.42
C ILE A 6 -7.22 -10.50 -20.44
N LYS A 7 -6.93 -9.19 -20.46
CA LYS A 7 -7.97 -8.17 -20.35
C LYS A 7 -8.88 -8.08 -21.57
N GLN A 8 -8.44 -8.52 -22.74
CA GLN A 8 -9.25 -8.55 -23.95
C GLN A 8 -8.59 -9.41 -25.02
N SER A 9 -9.28 -10.47 -25.43
CA SER A 9 -9.09 -11.09 -26.74
C SER A 9 -10.11 -10.45 -27.68
N ILE A 10 -9.70 -9.41 -28.42
CA ILE A 10 -10.54 -8.95 -29.51
C ILE A 10 -10.42 -10.02 -30.59
N ALA A 11 -11.49 -10.80 -30.78
CA ALA A 11 -11.64 -11.63 -31.95
C ALA A 11 -11.72 -10.69 -33.16
N PHE A 12 -10.57 -10.41 -33.78
CA PHE A 12 -10.54 -9.69 -35.03
C PHE A 12 -11.07 -10.65 -36.10
N HIS A 13 -12.38 -10.62 -36.33
CA HIS A 13 -12.94 -11.23 -37.53
C HIS A 13 -12.40 -10.44 -38.72
N PRO A 14 -11.57 -11.04 -39.59
CA PRO A 14 -11.02 -10.30 -40.71
C PRO A 14 -12.15 -10.00 -41.69
N SER A 15 -12.72 -8.79 -41.60
CA SER A 15 -13.49 -8.23 -42.71
C SER A 15 -12.59 -8.23 -43.95
N LYS A 16 -13.14 -8.50 -45.13
CA LYS A 16 -12.37 -8.45 -46.38
C LYS A 16 -11.79 -7.04 -46.56
N ILE A 17 -10.49 -6.89 -46.36
CA ILE A 17 -9.80 -5.61 -46.50
C ILE A 17 -9.74 -5.25 -47.98
N THR A 18 -10.16 -4.05 -48.33
CA THR A 18 -10.21 -3.59 -49.71
C THR A 18 -8.90 -2.93 -50.13
N LYS A 19 -8.60 -2.92 -51.44
CA LYS A 19 -7.41 -2.23 -51.98
C LYS A 19 -7.37 -0.74 -51.58
N LYS A 20 -8.54 -0.09 -51.44
CA LYS A 20 -8.66 1.32 -51.07
C LYS A 20 -8.21 1.56 -49.62
N GLU A 21 -8.69 0.74 -48.69
CA GLU A 21 -8.32 0.81 -47.26
C GLU A 21 -6.82 0.60 -47.05
N ILE A 22 -6.20 -0.33 -47.80
CA ILE A 22 -4.74 -0.54 -47.75
C ILE A 22 -3.98 0.70 -48.21
N LYS A 23 -4.38 1.30 -49.34
CA LYS A 23 -3.71 2.51 -49.86
C LYS A 23 -3.85 3.69 -48.91
N GLU A 24 -5.01 3.86 -48.30
CA GLU A 24 -5.27 4.92 -47.33
C GLU A 24 -4.46 4.75 -46.03
N ALA A 25 -4.38 3.52 -45.50
CA ALA A 25 -3.53 3.21 -44.36
C ALA A 25 -2.03 3.43 -44.65
N LEU A 26 -1.58 3.09 -45.86
CA LEU A 26 -0.21 3.36 -46.32
C LEU A 26 0.07 4.86 -46.41
N LEU A 27 -0.85 5.64 -47.00
CA LEU A 27 -0.74 7.10 -47.07
C LEU A 27 -0.60 7.72 -45.67
N ARG A 28 -1.43 7.29 -44.71
CA ARG A 28 -1.37 7.77 -43.33
C ARG A 28 -0.04 7.42 -42.64
N LYS A 29 0.55 6.25 -42.91
CA LYS A 29 1.85 5.86 -42.34
C LYS A 29 3.05 6.57 -42.98
N CYS A 30 2.96 6.96 -44.25
CA CYS A 30 4.06 7.58 -44.99
C CYS A 30 4.23 9.09 -44.76
N GLN A 31 3.33 9.73 -43.98
CA GLN A 31 3.17 11.18 -43.96
C GLN A 31 4.26 12.06 -43.31
N PRO A 32 5.44 11.56 -42.88
CA PRO A 32 6.59 12.45 -42.70
C PRO A 32 7.88 12.03 -43.44
N ILE A 33 7.90 10.95 -44.24
CA ILE A 33 9.15 10.46 -44.84
C ILE A 33 9.42 11.22 -46.15
N SER A 34 10.21 12.30 -46.04
CA SER A 34 10.71 13.15 -47.14
C SER A 34 11.40 12.40 -48.30
N ALA A 35 11.74 11.12 -48.14
CA ALA A 35 12.42 10.30 -49.13
C ALA A 35 11.51 9.52 -50.10
N MET A 36 10.17 9.58 -49.95
CA MET A 36 9.24 8.80 -50.80
C MET A 36 8.71 9.53 -52.04
N GLU A 37 9.29 10.68 -52.43
CA GLU A 37 8.89 11.44 -53.64
C GLU A 37 8.78 10.60 -54.93
N LYS A 38 9.50 9.47 -55.02
CA LYS A 38 9.53 8.61 -56.21
C LYS A 38 8.52 7.47 -56.22
N ARG A 39 7.78 7.21 -55.12
CA ARG A 39 6.80 6.10 -55.05
C ARG A 39 5.60 6.50 -54.20
N ARG A 40 4.76 7.38 -54.74
CA ARG A 40 3.47 7.72 -54.11
C ARG A 40 2.62 6.45 -53.96
N PRO A 41 2.00 6.19 -52.80
CA PRO A 41 1.12 5.04 -52.60
C PRO A 41 -0.02 4.94 -53.62
N GLU A 42 -0.40 6.08 -54.22
CA GLU A 42 -1.33 6.18 -55.35
C GLU A 42 -0.91 5.29 -56.54
N THR A 43 0.37 5.30 -56.89
CA THR A 43 0.98 4.55 -58.00
C THR A 43 1.27 3.08 -57.67
N LEU A 44 1.08 2.67 -56.41
CA LEU A 44 1.37 1.30 -55.98
C LEU A 44 0.31 0.33 -56.54
N GLY A 45 0.75 -0.61 -57.38
CA GLY A 45 -0.08 -1.69 -57.91
C GLY A 45 -0.17 -2.86 -56.94
N ILE A 46 -1.32 -3.05 -56.28
CA ILE A 46 -1.56 -4.20 -55.40
C ILE A 46 -1.98 -5.41 -56.24
N THR A 47 -1.08 -6.38 -56.36
CA THR A 47 -1.25 -7.63 -57.14
C THR A 47 -2.03 -8.72 -56.39
N SER A 48 -1.77 -8.91 -55.09
CA SER A 48 -2.44 -9.93 -54.28
C SER A 48 -2.60 -9.47 -52.83
N ILE A 49 -3.70 -9.87 -52.18
CA ILE A 49 -3.96 -9.61 -50.76
C ILE A 49 -4.20 -10.97 -50.10
N LYS A 50 -3.30 -11.36 -49.19
CA LYS A 50 -3.47 -12.55 -48.34
C LYS A 50 -3.89 -12.09 -46.95
N GLN A 51 -5.07 -12.51 -46.51
CA GLN A 51 -5.53 -12.22 -45.16
C GLN A 51 -5.04 -13.34 -44.23
N SER A 52 -4.48 -12.94 -43.08
CA SER A 52 -4.12 -13.84 -42.00
C SER A 52 -4.80 -13.37 -40.71
N ILE A 53 -5.03 -14.30 -39.79
CA ILE A 53 -5.58 -13.98 -38.48
C ILE A 53 -4.41 -13.61 -37.57
N ALA A 54 -4.53 -12.49 -36.86
CA ALA A 54 -3.59 -12.09 -35.82
C ALA A 54 -4.38 -11.79 -34.54
N PHE A 55 -3.90 -12.30 -33.41
CA PHE A 55 -4.47 -12.00 -32.11
C PHE A 55 -3.72 -10.84 -31.48
N HIS A 56 -4.45 -9.80 -31.10
CA HIS A 56 -3.93 -8.74 -30.25
C HIS A 56 -4.48 -8.98 -28.85
N TYR A 57 -3.60 -9.33 -27.91
CA TYR A 57 -3.93 -9.46 -26.50
C TYR A 57 -3.00 -8.57 -25.68
N THR A 58 -3.51 -8.08 -24.55
CA THR A 58 -2.70 -7.43 -23.51
C THR A 58 -2.65 -8.38 -22.33
N LEU A 59 -1.44 -8.82 -21.96
CA LEU A 59 -1.19 -9.60 -20.76
C LEU A 59 -0.89 -8.64 -19.63
N GLU A 60 -1.72 -8.65 -18.59
CA GLU A 60 -1.41 -7.95 -17.36
C GLU A 60 -1.15 -8.96 -16.25
N THR A 61 -0.10 -8.70 -15.49
CA THR A 61 0.36 -9.53 -14.40
C THR A 61 0.55 -8.66 -13.17
N PHE A 62 0.16 -9.14 -12.00
CA PHE A 62 0.52 -8.50 -10.75
C PHE A 62 1.29 -9.47 -9.87
N THR A 63 2.09 -8.89 -8.97
CA THR A 63 2.83 -9.60 -7.94
C THR A 63 2.41 -9.05 -6.60
N GLU A 64 2.25 -9.94 -5.63
CA GLU A 64 2.02 -9.59 -4.24
C GLU A 64 3.29 -9.85 -3.45
N ARG A 65 3.67 -8.90 -2.58
CA ARG A 65 4.73 -9.05 -1.61
C ARG A 65 4.16 -8.80 -0.23
N ARG A 66 4.34 -9.76 0.68
CA ARG A 66 3.98 -9.63 2.09
C ARG A 66 5.23 -9.37 2.93
N ALA A 67 5.09 -8.53 3.95
CA ALA A 67 6.12 -8.24 4.93
C ALA A 67 5.46 -7.94 6.26
N THR A 68 6.14 -8.29 7.35
CA THR A 68 5.67 -8.03 8.70
C THR A 68 6.60 -7.02 9.39
N ALA A 69 5.99 -6.19 10.22
CA ALA A 69 6.70 -5.26 11.08
C ALA A 69 5.95 -5.20 12.40
N SER A 70 6.69 -5.19 13.51
CA SER A 70 6.13 -4.91 14.82
C SER A 70 5.93 -3.40 14.96
N ILE A 71 4.75 -3.00 15.43
CA ILE A 71 4.40 -1.60 15.69
C ILE A 71 4.07 -1.51 17.17
N CYS A 72 4.50 -0.44 17.83
CA CYS A 72 4.15 -0.16 19.21
C CYS A 72 3.26 1.09 19.27
N GLU A 73 2.01 0.92 19.62
CA GLU A 73 0.99 1.97 19.74
C GLU A 73 0.49 2.10 21.18
N PRO A 74 -0.10 3.26 21.56
CA PRO A 74 -0.83 3.38 22.82
C PRO A 74 -1.93 2.32 22.91
N PHE A 75 -2.11 1.71 24.07
CA PHE A 75 -3.19 0.75 24.28
C PHE A 75 -4.57 1.40 24.09
N ARG A 76 -5.35 0.94 23.11
CA ARG A 76 -6.69 1.48 22.78
C ARG A 76 -7.85 0.70 23.41
N GLY A 77 -7.58 -0.16 24.40
CA GLY A 77 -8.63 -0.93 25.09
C GLY A 77 -9.08 -2.21 24.37
N VAL A 78 -8.54 -2.52 23.17
CA VAL A 78 -8.74 -3.82 22.52
C VAL A 78 -7.85 -4.83 23.22
N LYS A 79 -8.44 -5.76 23.97
CA LYS A 79 -7.71 -6.80 24.71
C LYS A 79 -6.69 -7.48 23.78
N ALA A 80 -5.41 -7.46 24.17
CA ALA A 80 -4.40 -8.29 23.53
C ALA A 80 -4.86 -9.74 23.49
N SER A 81 -4.34 -10.51 22.53
CA SER A 81 -4.71 -11.90 22.35
C SER A 81 -4.62 -12.64 23.68
N THR A 82 -5.76 -12.94 24.29
CA THR A 82 -5.81 -13.79 25.47
C THR A 82 -5.35 -15.18 25.04
N GLU A 83 -4.74 -15.94 25.95
CA GLU A 83 -4.22 -17.30 25.70
C GLU A 83 -5.25 -18.23 25.01
N ASP A 84 -6.54 -17.93 25.13
CA ASP A 84 -7.68 -18.61 24.48
C ASP A 84 -7.88 -18.30 22.97
N MET A 85 -7.18 -17.35 22.36
CA MET A 85 -7.47 -16.87 20.99
C MET A 85 -6.76 -17.67 19.89
N GLY A 86 -5.96 -18.69 20.24
CA GLY A 86 -5.23 -19.54 19.30
C GLY A 86 -3.88 -18.96 18.86
N SER A 87 -3.17 -19.71 18.01
CA SER A 87 -1.87 -19.30 17.47
C SER A 87 -2.03 -18.33 16.30
N PRO A 88 -1.11 -17.36 16.12
CA PRO A 88 -1.09 -16.51 14.94
C PRO A 88 -1.08 -17.31 13.64
N PRO A 89 -1.88 -16.93 12.62
CA PRO A 89 -1.83 -17.56 11.32
C PRO A 89 -0.50 -17.26 10.61
N ALA A 90 -0.12 -18.10 9.64
CA ALA A 90 1.01 -17.77 8.77
C ALA A 90 0.67 -16.54 7.92
N ILE A 91 1.69 -15.76 7.55
CA ILE A 91 1.52 -14.53 6.77
C ILE A 91 0.79 -14.79 5.44
N ASP A 92 1.01 -15.97 4.83
CA ASP A 92 0.39 -16.38 3.58
C ASP A 92 -1.09 -16.82 3.73
N ASP A 93 -1.50 -17.20 4.93
CA ASP A 93 -2.88 -17.64 5.23
C ASP A 93 -3.82 -16.47 5.53
N ILE A 94 -3.28 -15.26 5.71
CA ILE A 94 -4.07 -14.05 5.93
C ILE A 94 -4.73 -13.62 4.61
N PRO A 95 -6.07 -13.46 4.56
CA PRO A 95 -6.74 -13.04 3.34
C PRO A 95 -6.44 -11.58 3.04
N ALA A 96 -5.69 -11.34 1.96
CA ALA A 96 -5.45 -10.01 1.41
C ALA A 96 -6.23 -9.86 0.09
N VAL A 97 -7.27 -9.03 0.08
CA VAL A 97 -8.05 -8.75 -1.14
C VAL A 97 -7.63 -7.38 -1.67
N PRO A 98 -6.99 -7.28 -2.85
CA PRO A 98 -6.64 -5.98 -3.40
C PRO A 98 -7.91 -5.20 -3.73
N PRO A 99 -7.95 -3.88 -3.47
CA PRO A 99 -9.14 -3.06 -3.73
C PRO A 99 -9.49 -3.00 -5.22
N GLU A 100 -8.48 -3.09 -6.09
CA GLU A 100 -8.65 -3.16 -7.54
C GLU A 100 -7.59 -4.06 -8.16
N LEU A 101 -8.00 -4.96 -9.04
CA LEU A 101 -7.07 -5.84 -9.76
C LEU A 101 -6.23 -5.03 -10.75
N PHE A 102 -4.94 -5.39 -10.89
CA PHE A 102 -3.98 -4.77 -11.81
C PHE A 102 -3.66 -3.29 -11.54
N ARG A 103 -3.95 -2.80 -10.33
CA ARG A 103 -3.43 -1.52 -9.85
C ARG A 103 -2.46 -1.75 -8.69
N SER A 104 -1.36 -0.99 -8.69
CA SER A 104 -0.42 -1.01 -7.57
C SER A 104 -1.09 -0.39 -6.34
N HIS A 105 -1.01 -1.10 -5.23
CA HIS A 105 -1.53 -0.65 -3.95
C HIS A 105 -0.66 -1.21 -2.82
N VAL A 106 -0.58 -0.45 -1.72
CA VAL A 106 0.03 -0.87 -0.46
C VAL A 106 -1.05 -0.81 0.62
N TYR A 107 -1.24 -1.92 1.30
CA TYR A 107 -2.21 -2.08 2.38
C TYR A 107 -1.49 -2.53 3.64
N HIS A 108 -1.93 -2.06 4.80
CA HIS A 108 -1.45 -2.47 6.11
C HIS A 108 -2.60 -3.09 6.90
N GLN A 109 -2.34 -4.24 7.51
CA GLN A 109 -3.29 -4.96 8.33
C GLN A 109 -2.58 -5.56 9.55
N GLU A 110 -3.26 -5.54 10.68
CA GLU A 110 -2.82 -6.25 11.87
C GLU A 110 -2.93 -7.75 11.67
N ILE A 111 -1.89 -8.49 12.07
CA ILE A 111 -1.94 -9.95 12.04
C ILE A 111 -2.84 -10.40 13.20
N PRO A 112 -3.85 -11.24 12.95
CA PRO A 112 -4.68 -11.76 14.02
C PRO A 112 -3.84 -12.47 15.08
N TYR A 113 -4.20 -12.25 16.35
CA TYR A 113 -3.60 -12.92 17.50
C TYR A 113 -2.11 -12.63 17.76
N THR A 114 -1.53 -11.59 17.16
CA THR A 114 -0.14 -11.16 17.44
C THR A 114 -0.04 -9.93 18.33
N ALA A 115 -1.16 -9.31 18.70
CA ALA A 115 -1.17 -8.15 19.57
C ALA A 115 -0.80 -8.57 21.00
N SER A 116 0.20 -7.92 21.58
CA SER A 116 0.71 -8.22 22.91
C SER A 116 0.79 -6.94 23.75
N LEU A 117 0.39 -7.01 25.02
CA LEU A 117 0.55 -5.88 25.93
C LEU A 117 1.99 -5.82 26.46
N SER A 118 2.54 -4.62 26.45
CA SER A 118 3.82 -4.29 27.06
C SER A 118 3.64 -3.08 27.97
N THR A 119 4.42 -3.04 29.05
CA THR A 119 4.52 -1.84 29.88
C THR A 119 5.15 -0.71 29.08
N CYS A 120 4.65 0.51 29.24
CA CYS A 120 5.25 1.66 28.56
C CYS A 120 6.62 1.98 29.16
N ASP A 121 7.68 1.77 28.38
CA ASP A 121 9.06 2.02 28.80
C ASP A 121 9.37 3.51 29.09
N GLU A 122 8.55 4.43 28.55
CA GLU A 122 8.76 5.87 28.76
C GLU A 122 8.21 6.38 30.10
N CYS A 123 7.20 5.71 30.66
CA CYS A 123 6.62 6.08 31.95
C CYS A 123 6.64 4.94 32.97
N ASP A 124 7.37 3.85 32.68
CA ASP A 124 7.46 2.64 33.50
C ASP A 124 6.09 2.10 33.94
N GLY A 125 5.08 2.21 33.08
CA GLY A 125 3.70 1.80 33.40
C GLY A 125 2.86 2.81 34.20
N GLY A 126 3.43 3.94 34.61
CA GLY A 126 2.75 4.94 35.43
C GLY A 126 1.78 5.86 34.69
N GLY A 127 1.75 5.81 33.35
CA GLY A 127 0.86 6.64 32.51
C GLY A 127 1.24 8.12 32.44
N LYS A 128 2.13 8.61 33.29
CA LYS A 128 2.59 10.01 33.36
C LYS A 128 4.10 10.10 33.51
N TYR A 129 4.70 11.22 33.11
CA TYR A 129 6.13 11.46 33.37
C TYR A 129 6.33 11.92 34.81
N GLU A 130 7.04 11.12 35.60
CA GLU A 130 7.38 11.51 36.96
C GLU A 130 8.35 12.69 37.00
N CYS A 131 8.21 13.55 38.01
CA CYS A 131 9.19 14.59 38.25
C CYS A 131 10.56 13.96 38.56
N PRO A 132 11.63 14.27 37.80
CA PRO A 132 12.93 13.64 37.98
C PRO A 132 13.58 14.00 39.33
N THR A 133 13.19 15.13 39.92
CA THR A 133 13.76 15.64 41.17
C THR A 133 13.15 15.00 42.40
N CYS A 134 11.82 14.88 42.46
CA CYS A 134 11.14 14.28 43.61
C CYS A 134 10.68 12.84 43.36
N ARG A 135 10.92 12.27 42.17
CA ARG A 135 10.51 10.91 41.77
C ARG A 135 9.05 10.61 42.13
N GLY A 136 8.14 11.47 41.68
CA GLY A 136 6.71 11.32 41.97
C GLY A 136 6.26 11.57 43.43
N GLN A 137 7.17 11.88 44.38
CA GLN A 137 6.78 12.08 45.78
C GLN A 137 6.00 13.37 46.02
N GLY A 138 6.29 14.44 45.27
CA GLY A 138 5.53 15.69 45.31
C GLY A 138 5.81 16.55 46.54
N TRP A 139 7.06 16.99 46.69
CA TRP A 139 7.41 17.94 47.74
C TRP A 139 6.85 19.33 47.37
N GLU A 140 6.21 20.01 48.32
CA GLU A 140 5.69 21.37 48.12
C GLU A 140 6.78 22.32 47.58
N PHE A 141 8.01 22.14 48.04
CA PHE A 141 9.18 22.92 47.63
C PHE A 141 9.97 22.32 46.46
N CYS A 142 9.43 21.33 45.73
CA CYS A 142 10.13 20.79 44.57
C CYS A 142 10.29 21.89 43.50
N PRO A 143 11.52 22.24 43.09
CA PRO A 143 11.74 23.35 42.16
C PRO A 143 11.18 23.09 40.76
N TYR A 144 10.94 21.82 40.41
CA TYR A 144 10.45 21.41 39.10
C TYR A 144 8.94 21.18 39.05
N CYS A 145 8.34 20.51 40.05
CA CYS A 145 6.91 20.17 40.02
C CYS A 145 6.06 20.97 41.02
N ARG A 146 6.64 21.68 41.99
CA ARG A 146 5.92 22.47 43.02
C ARG A 146 4.78 21.68 43.68
N GLY A 147 5.07 20.45 44.12
CA GLY A 147 4.08 19.55 44.72
C GLY A 147 3.25 18.73 43.72
N ASN A 148 3.28 19.03 42.43
CA ASN A 148 2.46 18.34 41.43
C ASN A 148 2.96 16.95 41.04
N LYS A 149 4.10 16.44 41.54
CA LYS A 149 4.61 15.07 41.29
C LYS A 149 5.04 14.72 39.85
N TRP A 150 4.45 15.31 38.80
CA TRP A 150 4.79 15.06 37.39
C TRP A 150 5.66 16.15 36.77
N TYR A 151 6.31 15.84 35.64
CA TYR A 151 7.23 16.73 34.92
C TYR A 151 6.49 17.52 33.81
N PRO A 152 6.32 18.85 33.96
CA PRO A 152 5.52 19.66 33.04
C PRO A 152 6.24 20.06 31.74
N LEU A 153 7.56 19.81 31.62
CA LEU A 153 8.35 20.23 30.45
C LEU A 153 8.36 19.20 29.30
N ALA A 154 7.63 18.09 29.44
CA ALA A 154 7.53 17.03 28.42
C ALA A 154 6.15 16.94 27.76
N VAL A 155 5.26 17.92 27.94
CA VAL A 155 3.84 17.78 27.60
C VAL A 155 3.28 18.91 26.75
N ASP A 156 2.99 18.61 25.48
CA ASP A 156 1.90 19.24 24.72
C ASP A 156 0.53 18.63 25.10
N SER A 157 0.52 17.63 25.98
CA SER A 157 -0.68 16.96 26.49
C SER A 157 -1.25 17.71 27.69
N PHE A 158 -2.54 18.05 27.59
CA PHE A 158 -3.27 18.96 28.48
C PHE A 158 -3.26 18.58 29.99
N GLU A 159 -2.86 17.36 30.36
CA GLU A 159 -3.07 16.78 31.70
C GLU A 159 -1.85 16.04 32.31
N GLY A 160 -0.66 16.17 31.70
CA GLY A 160 0.56 15.53 32.21
C GLY A 160 0.73 14.05 31.81
N ASP A 161 -0.11 13.58 30.90
CA ASP A 161 -0.10 12.18 30.43
C ASP A 161 1.10 11.89 29.53
N CYS A 162 1.61 10.67 29.62
CA CYS A 162 2.67 10.18 28.74
C CYS A 162 2.16 10.15 27.30
N VAL A 163 2.85 10.85 26.40
CA VAL A 163 2.43 10.97 24.99
C VAL A 163 2.49 9.63 24.25
N LYS A 164 3.32 8.69 24.71
CA LYS A 164 3.45 7.38 24.09
C LYS A 164 2.35 6.40 24.46
N CYS A 165 1.87 6.41 25.69
CA CYS A 165 0.77 5.51 26.11
C CYS A 165 -0.56 6.25 26.29
N GLN A 166 -0.60 7.57 26.07
CA GLN A 166 -1.80 8.40 26.24
C GLN A 166 -2.44 8.22 27.62
N GLY A 167 -1.61 8.13 28.67
CA GLY A 167 -2.08 7.97 30.04
C GLY A 167 -2.34 6.53 30.49
N SER A 168 -2.36 5.54 29.59
CA SER A 168 -2.73 4.15 29.96
C SER A 168 -1.65 3.41 30.74
N GLY A 169 -0.38 3.80 30.60
CA GLY A 169 0.76 3.04 31.11
C GLY A 169 1.11 1.82 30.26
N GLU A 170 0.29 1.45 29.28
CA GLU A 170 0.43 0.24 28.48
C GLU A 170 0.53 0.55 26.98
N ARG A 171 1.25 -0.31 26.27
CA ARG A 171 1.46 -0.24 24.82
C ARG A 171 1.18 -1.60 24.18
N THR A 172 0.63 -1.57 22.98
CA THR A 172 0.36 -2.76 22.15
C THR A 172 1.20 -2.76 20.89
#